data_AF-A0A953NIZ1-F1
#
_entry.id   AF-A0A953NIZ1-F1
#
_cell.length_a   1.000
_cell.length_b   1.000
_cell.length_c   1.000
_cell.angle_alpha   90.00
_cell.angle_beta   90.00
_cell.angle_gamma   90.00
#
_symmetry.space_group_name_H-M   'P 1'
#
loop_
_entity.id
_entity.type
_entity.pdbx_description
1 polymer ?
#
loop_
_entity_poly.entity_id
_entity_poly.type
_entity_poly.pdbx_seq_one_letter_code
_entity_poly.pdbx_strand_id
1 'polypeptide(L)'
;MEDLLRNGTPQQLDIYVKRILAKYANEEQILFAEEIAGDPPAPNDKKVPLHFCIDKKLVGEDAYAIKCINEVKITDWTATQEIICNHKARLTITFKVVLWVKYEDNSFGIVVLPDDVYKPYPNACFISAMNVPQTIGYGETLEIIGIGTNPKFKWVKDVPLTEFDAPIPPECFDDPTIQSHLLIKAIKPEYDILNDCPYTTHAVGHSSTGETWELNGIHAPQGATEVLLSIFVDVLDKLGVDQDILIEGIPLDC
;
A
#
# COMPACT_ATOMS: atom_id res chain seq x y z
N MET A 1 48.06 -38.38 30.13
CA MET A 1 46.78 -38.55 29.42
C MET A 1 46.58 -37.28 28.62
N GLU A 2 47.55 -37.06 27.73
CA GLU A 2 47.76 -35.90 26.90
C GLU A 2 47.64 -36.38 25.46
N ASP A 3 47.22 -35.49 24.57
CA ASP A 3 47.30 -35.61 23.11
C ASP A 3 46.44 -36.68 22.42
N LEU A 4 45.12 -36.54 22.57
CA LEU A 4 44.25 -36.68 21.38
C LEU A 4 44.33 -35.37 20.59
N LEU A 5 45.47 -35.16 19.93
CA LEU A 5 45.69 -34.10 18.95
C LEU A 5 44.59 -34.19 17.90
N ARG A 6 43.65 -33.24 17.95
CA ARG A 6 42.66 -32.99 16.90
C ARG A 6 43.43 -32.56 15.66
N ASN A 7 43.70 -33.51 14.78
CA ASN A 7 44.41 -33.31 13.52
C ASN A 7 43.48 -32.79 12.42
N GLY A 8 42.56 -31.88 12.75
CA GLY A 8 41.70 -31.24 11.78
C GLY A 8 42.42 -30.05 11.16
N THR A 9 42.55 -30.02 9.83
CA THR A 9 42.95 -28.80 9.13
C THR A 9 41.92 -27.70 9.42
N PRO A 10 42.35 -26.47 9.77
CA PRO A 10 41.44 -25.34 9.90
C PRO A 10 40.60 -25.23 8.64
N GLN A 11 39.28 -25.27 8.80
CA GLN A 11 38.35 -24.99 7.71
C GLN A 11 37.90 -23.55 7.85
N GLN A 12 37.97 -22.82 6.73
CA GLN A 12 37.45 -21.47 6.63
C GLN A 12 35.99 -21.56 6.21
N LEU A 13 35.10 -21.12 7.07
CA LEU A 13 33.71 -20.87 6.71
C LEU A 13 33.58 -19.40 6.33
N ASP A 14 33.11 -19.17 5.11
CA ASP A 14 32.80 -17.85 4.59
C ASP A 14 31.29 -17.63 4.64
N ILE A 15 30.85 -16.60 5.36
CA ILE A 15 29.44 -16.25 5.50
C ILE A 15 29.23 -14.86 4.89
N TYR A 16 28.51 -14.85 3.78
CA TYR A 16 28.01 -13.62 3.16
C TYR A 16 26.72 -13.18 3.86
N VAL A 17 26.73 -12.03 4.52
CA VAL A 17 25.56 -11.48 5.22
C VAL A 17 25.33 -10.02 4.88
N LYS A 18 24.09 -9.55 5.03
CA LYS A 18 23.79 -8.12 5.08
C LYS A 18 23.84 -7.64 6.52
N ARG A 19 24.81 -6.79 6.83
CA ARG A 19 24.82 -6.06 8.11
C ARG A 19 23.80 -4.94 8.03
N ILE A 20 22.80 -5.01 8.89
CA ILE A 20 21.82 -3.92 9.04
C ILE A 20 22.51 -2.75 9.73
N LEU A 21 22.48 -1.59 9.09
CA LEU A 21 23.01 -0.33 9.60
C LEU A 21 21.96 0.39 10.43
N ALA A 22 20.73 0.49 9.91
CA ALA A 22 19.62 1.16 10.56
C ALA A 22 18.28 0.61 10.06
N LYS A 23 17.22 0.89 10.81
CA LYS A 23 15.86 0.46 10.49
C LYS A 23 14.86 1.59 10.68
N TYR A 24 13.88 1.65 9.79
CA TYR A 24 12.65 2.40 9.98
C TYR A 24 11.51 1.42 10.22
N ALA A 25 10.76 1.59 11.30
CA ALA A 25 9.63 0.73 11.64
C ALA A 25 8.46 1.57 12.13
N ASN A 26 7.36 1.57 11.39
CA ASN A 26 6.18 2.36 11.71
C ASN A 26 4.91 1.74 11.14
N GLU A 27 3.77 2.04 11.76
CA GLU A 27 2.45 1.75 11.19
C GLU A 27 2.08 2.90 10.25
N GLU A 28 1.74 2.58 9.00
CA GLU A 28 1.43 3.56 7.96
C GLU A 28 0.03 3.33 7.39
N GLN A 29 -0.77 4.39 7.29
CA GLN A 29 -2.00 4.35 6.50
C GLN A 29 -1.65 4.56 5.02
N ILE A 30 -1.78 3.50 4.21
CA ILE A 30 -1.42 3.49 2.79
C ILE A 30 -2.61 3.67 1.84
N LEU A 31 -3.83 3.47 2.34
CA LEU A 31 -5.07 3.82 1.62
C LEU A 31 -5.81 4.89 2.41
N PHE A 32 -5.95 6.07 1.81
CA PHE A 32 -6.54 7.26 2.42
C PHE A 32 -7.09 8.21 1.36
N ALA A 33 -7.82 9.22 1.81
CA ALA A 33 -8.02 10.47 1.07
C ALA A 33 -7.49 11.64 1.91
N GLU A 34 -7.18 12.76 1.27
CA GLU A 34 -6.83 13.98 1.98
C GLU A 34 -8.11 14.69 2.46
N GLU A 35 -8.16 15.09 3.73
CA GLU A 35 -9.29 15.81 4.29
C GLU A 35 -9.35 17.22 3.69
N ILE A 36 -10.52 17.56 3.15
CA ILE A 36 -10.83 18.90 2.67
C ILE A 36 -11.61 19.59 3.80
N ALA A 37 -11.04 20.65 4.36
CA ALA A 37 -11.62 21.38 5.47
C ALA A 37 -11.51 22.90 5.29
N GLY A 38 -12.29 23.64 6.06
CA GLY A 38 -12.28 25.11 6.06
C GLY A 38 -13.29 25.77 5.11
N ASP A 39 -13.32 27.10 5.18
CA ASP A 39 -14.08 27.96 4.27
C ASP A 39 -13.15 29.09 3.78
N PRO A 40 -12.68 29.06 2.52
CA PRO A 40 -13.05 28.11 1.47
C PRO A 40 -12.47 26.70 1.69
N PRO A 41 -13.09 25.65 1.12
CA PRO A 41 -12.60 24.27 1.22
C PRO A 41 -11.19 24.13 0.66
N ALA A 42 -10.26 23.65 1.47
CA ALA A 42 -8.88 23.40 1.08
C ALA A 42 -8.34 22.10 1.72
N PRO A 43 -7.36 21.45 1.09
CA PRO A 43 -6.66 20.33 1.71
C PRO A 43 -5.93 20.76 2.98
N ASN A 44 -5.87 19.89 4.00
CA ASN A 44 -5.32 20.24 5.32
C ASN A 44 -4.23 19.27 5.83
N ASP A 45 -3.60 18.49 4.95
CA ASP A 45 -2.56 17.49 5.28
C ASP A 45 -3.02 16.40 6.28
N LYS A 46 -4.33 16.19 6.47
CA LYS A 46 -4.85 15.12 7.32
C LYS A 46 -5.39 13.97 6.48
N LYS A 47 -4.97 12.76 6.82
CA LYS A 47 -5.53 11.54 6.23
C LYS A 47 -6.90 11.24 6.81
N VAL A 48 -7.83 10.90 5.92
CA VAL A 48 -9.15 10.34 6.25
C VAL A 48 -9.36 9.04 5.48
N PRO A 49 -10.33 8.20 5.88
CA PRO A 49 -10.69 7.02 5.11
C PRO A 49 -11.06 7.38 3.66
N LEU A 50 -10.72 6.50 2.73
CA LEU A 50 -11.15 6.63 1.34
C LEU A 50 -12.67 6.44 1.28
N HIS A 51 -13.40 7.42 0.76
CA HIS A 51 -14.84 7.31 0.49
C HIS A 51 -15.08 6.83 -0.94
N PHE A 52 -15.93 5.83 -1.08
CA PHE A 52 -16.37 5.32 -2.37
C PHE A 52 -17.77 4.70 -2.24
N CYS A 53 -18.44 4.52 -3.37
CA CYS A 53 -19.72 3.82 -3.43
C CYS A 53 -19.55 2.49 -4.16
N ILE A 54 -20.38 1.51 -3.79
CA ILE A 54 -20.55 0.25 -4.52
C ILE A 54 -22.03 0.09 -4.86
N ASP A 55 -22.33 -0.26 -6.10
CA ASP A 55 -23.70 -0.44 -6.58
C ASP A 55 -24.47 -1.49 -5.78
N LYS A 56 -25.76 -1.23 -5.55
CA LYS A 56 -26.66 -2.23 -4.97
C LYS A 56 -26.84 -3.39 -5.93
N LYS A 57 -26.97 -4.60 -5.36
CA LYS A 57 -27.24 -5.80 -6.15
C LYS A 57 -28.71 -5.86 -6.55
N LEU A 58 -28.97 -5.96 -7.86
CA LEU A 58 -30.31 -6.21 -8.39
C LEU A 58 -30.66 -7.69 -8.41
N VAL A 59 -31.83 -8.04 -7.89
CA VAL A 59 -32.45 -9.36 -8.05
C VAL A 59 -33.92 -9.16 -8.39
N GLY A 60 -34.27 -9.30 -9.67
CA GLY A 60 -35.61 -8.96 -10.14
C GLY A 60 -35.84 -7.44 -10.10
N GLU A 61 -36.88 -7.01 -9.38
CA GLU A 61 -37.20 -5.59 -9.15
C GLU A 61 -36.59 -5.04 -7.86
N ASP A 62 -36.02 -5.91 -7.01
CA ASP A 62 -35.44 -5.54 -5.72
C ASP A 62 -33.95 -5.16 -5.84
N ALA A 63 -33.55 -4.21 -5.00
CA ALA A 63 -32.17 -3.76 -4.89
C ALA A 63 -31.66 -3.90 -3.46
N TYR A 64 -30.58 -4.65 -3.30
CA TYR A 64 -30.02 -4.99 -1.99
C TYR A 64 -28.73 -4.21 -1.74
N ALA A 65 -28.70 -3.45 -0.65
CA ALA A 65 -27.52 -2.72 -0.22
C ALA A 65 -26.45 -3.66 0.35
N ILE A 66 -25.23 -3.15 0.50
CA ILE A 66 -24.19 -3.86 1.22
C ILE A 66 -24.53 -3.84 2.70
N LYS A 67 -24.57 -5.03 3.29
CA LYS A 67 -24.81 -5.24 4.71
C LYS A 67 -23.52 -5.33 5.51
N CYS A 68 -22.47 -5.92 4.92
CA CYS A 68 -21.18 -6.14 5.60
C CYS A 68 -20.04 -6.34 4.59
N ILE A 69 -18.80 -6.06 5.01
CA ILE A 69 -17.57 -6.48 4.32
C ILE A 69 -16.95 -7.61 5.14
N ASN A 70 -17.10 -8.84 4.65
CA ASN A 70 -16.62 -10.02 5.37
C ASN A 70 -15.09 -10.08 5.43
N GLU A 71 -14.41 -9.62 4.38
CA GLU A 71 -12.96 -9.67 4.28
C GLU A 71 -12.44 -8.57 3.35
N VAL A 72 -11.26 -8.05 3.68
CA VAL A 72 -10.49 -7.13 2.85
C VAL A 72 -9.10 -7.73 2.64
N LYS A 73 -8.64 -7.82 1.40
CA LYS A 73 -7.28 -8.26 1.05
C LYS A 73 -6.59 -7.26 0.16
N ILE A 74 -5.28 -7.16 0.34
CA ILE A 74 -4.39 -6.52 -0.62
C ILE A 74 -3.89 -7.58 -1.59
N THR A 75 -3.89 -7.28 -2.89
CA THR A 75 -3.37 -8.16 -3.94
C THR A 75 -2.54 -7.38 -4.95
N ASP A 76 -1.86 -8.12 -5.85
CA ASP A 76 -1.08 -7.57 -6.97
C ASP A 76 -0.12 -6.46 -6.53
N TRP A 77 0.49 -6.67 -5.37
CA TRP A 77 1.23 -5.65 -4.66
C TRP A 77 2.74 -5.80 -4.85
N THR A 78 3.42 -4.66 -4.89
CA THR A 78 4.87 -4.57 -4.90
C THR A 78 5.32 -3.54 -3.88
N ALA A 79 6.43 -3.80 -3.21
CA ALA A 79 7.05 -2.87 -2.28
C ALA A 79 8.49 -2.65 -2.76
N THR A 80 8.81 -1.41 -3.09
CA THR A 80 10.13 -0.99 -3.56
C THR A 80 10.61 0.19 -2.75
N GLN A 81 11.92 0.39 -2.72
CA GLN A 81 12.50 1.49 -1.99
C GLN A 81 13.75 2.01 -2.73
N GLU A 82 14.00 3.31 -2.57
CA GLU A 82 15.12 4.03 -3.18
C GLU A 82 15.75 4.99 -2.18
N ILE A 83 17.08 5.05 -2.11
CA ILE A 83 17.80 6.05 -1.29
C ILE A 83 18.03 7.28 -2.16
N ILE A 84 17.57 8.45 -1.69
CA ILE A 84 17.70 9.72 -2.42
C ILE A 84 18.76 10.59 -1.73
N CYS A 85 19.86 10.82 -2.44
CA CYS A 85 20.95 11.74 -2.07
C CYS A 85 21.45 11.57 -0.62
N ASN A 86 21.41 10.36 -0.06
CA ASN A 86 21.83 10.07 1.32
C ASN A 86 21.09 10.90 2.40
N HIS A 87 19.88 11.37 2.08
CA HIS A 87 19.07 12.21 2.99
C HIS A 87 17.76 11.56 3.38
N LYS A 88 17.17 10.78 2.47
CA LYS A 88 15.88 10.13 2.67
C LYS A 88 15.78 8.81 1.92
N ALA A 89 14.94 7.92 2.42
CA ALA A 89 14.49 6.73 1.73
C ALA A 89 13.08 6.98 1.18
N ARG A 90 12.87 6.76 -0.11
CA ARG A 90 11.55 6.76 -0.73
C ARG A 90 11.00 5.36 -0.71
N LEU A 91 9.90 5.16 0.02
CA LEU A 91 9.13 3.94 0.03
C LEU A 91 8.06 4.03 -1.05
N THR A 92 7.84 2.96 -1.81
CA THR A 92 6.77 2.89 -2.80
C THR A 92 6.07 1.56 -2.69
N ILE A 93 4.76 1.58 -2.51
CA ILE A 93 3.91 0.40 -2.46
C ILE A 93 2.85 0.55 -3.55
N THR A 94 2.83 -0.38 -4.50
CA THR A 94 1.71 -0.49 -5.44
C THR A 94 0.83 -1.65 -5.05
N PHE A 95 -0.48 -1.54 -5.21
CA PHE A 95 -1.41 -2.58 -4.78
C PHE A 95 -2.82 -2.42 -5.35
N LYS A 96 -3.61 -3.49 -5.21
CA LYS A 96 -5.08 -3.49 -5.36
C LYS A 96 -5.74 -3.94 -4.07
N VAL A 97 -7.02 -3.62 -3.92
CA VAL A 97 -7.82 -4.00 -2.77
C VAL A 97 -8.99 -4.86 -3.22
N VAL A 98 -9.13 -6.05 -2.64
CA VAL A 98 -10.26 -6.96 -2.87
C VAL A 98 -11.15 -6.97 -1.63
N LEU A 99 -12.43 -6.69 -1.82
CA LEU A 99 -13.47 -6.67 -0.80
C LEU A 99 -14.43 -7.83 -1.05
N TRP A 100 -14.65 -8.67 -0.03
CA TRP A 100 -15.72 -9.68 -0.03
C TRP A 100 -16.93 -9.08 0.65
N VAL A 101 -17.93 -8.70 -0.14
CA VAL A 101 -19.12 -8.00 0.34
C VAL A 101 -20.28 -8.97 0.54
N LYS A 102 -21.09 -8.73 1.57
CA LYS A 102 -22.35 -9.41 1.83
C LYS A 102 -23.49 -8.42 1.67
N TYR A 103 -24.49 -8.76 0.86
CA TYR A 103 -25.67 -7.93 0.63
C TYR A 103 -26.79 -8.24 1.64
N GLU A 104 -27.81 -7.39 1.69
CA GLU A 104 -28.98 -7.53 2.57
C GLU A 104 -29.78 -8.83 2.33
N ASP A 105 -29.84 -9.33 1.09
CA ASP A 105 -30.41 -10.64 0.73
C ASP A 105 -29.56 -11.85 1.21
N ASN A 106 -28.47 -11.59 1.93
CA ASN A 106 -27.45 -12.56 2.37
C ASN A 106 -26.63 -13.21 1.24
N SER A 107 -26.71 -12.71 0.02
CA SER A 107 -25.80 -13.10 -1.05
C SER A 107 -24.43 -12.43 -0.90
N PHE A 108 -23.45 -12.91 -1.66
CA PHE A 108 -22.08 -12.43 -1.63
C PHE A 108 -21.66 -11.85 -2.98
N GLY A 109 -20.76 -10.87 -2.93
CA GLY A 109 -20.09 -10.30 -4.09
C GLY A 109 -18.61 -10.06 -3.80
N ILE A 110 -17.87 -9.76 -4.87
CA ILE A 110 -16.47 -9.35 -4.80
C ILE A 110 -16.36 -7.99 -5.47
N VAL A 111 -15.71 -7.05 -4.79
CA VAL A 111 -15.35 -5.74 -5.36
C VAL A 111 -13.84 -5.60 -5.37
N VAL A 112 -13.26 -5.20 -6.49
CA VAL A 112 -11.80 -5.01 -6.65
C VAL A 112 -11.52 -3.55 -6.96
N LEU A 113 -10.90 -2.83 -6.04
CA LEU A 113 -10.47 -1.44 -6.24
C LEU A 113 -9.00 -1.38 -6.67
N PRO A 114 -8.65 -0.49 -7.62
CA PRO A 114 -9.53 0.45 -8.33
C PRO A 114 -10.21 -0.13 -9.59
N ASP A 115 -10.04 -1.41 -9.92
CA ASP A 115 -10.55 -2.02 -11.17
C ASP A 115 -12.04 -1.77 -11.42
N ASP A 116 -12.87 -1.98 -10.40
CA ASP A 116 -14.32 -1.89 -10.45
C ASP A 116 -14.86 -0.46 -10.59
N VAL A 117 -13.97 0.53 -10.45
CA VAL A 117 -14.24 1.95 -10.73
C VAL A 117 -13.91 2.30 -12.19
N TYR A 118 -12.91 1.67 -12.79
CA TYR A 118 -12.41 2.01 -14.13
C TYR A 118 -12.74 0.99 -15.23
N LYS A 119 -13.48 -0.08 -14.92
CA LYS A 119 -13.93 -1.05 -15.93
C LYS A 119 -15.09 -0.49 -16.79
N PRO A 120 -15.35 -1.02 -17.99
CA PRO A 120 -16.37 -0.50 -18.91
C PRO A 120 -17.81 -0.42 -18.35
N TYR A 121 -18.13 -1.28 -17.37
CA TYR A 121 -19.40 -1.27 -16.64
C TYR A 121 -19.09 -1.22 -15.15
N PRO A 122 -18.76 -0.05 -14.60
CA PRO A 122 -18.32 0.04 -13.22
C PRO A 122 -19.46 -0.34 -12.27
N ASN A 123 -19.09 -0.94 -11.15
CA ASN A 123 -19.97 -1.24 -10.02
C ASN A 123 -19.50 -0.51 -8.75
N ALA A 124 -18.52 0.38 -8.89
CA ALA A 124 -18.05 1.25 -7.84
C ALA A 124 -17.71 2.65 -8.39
N CYS A 125 -17.64 3.65 -7.53
CA CYS A 125 -17.12 4.98 -7.86
C CYS A 125 -16.44 5.61 -6.65
N PHE A 126 -15.44 6.47 -6.86
CA PHE A 126 -14.87 7.24 -5.75
C PHE A 126 -15.73 8.47 -5.46
N ILE A 127 -15.97 8.73 -4.17
CA ILE A 127 -16.50 10.01 -3.69
C ILE A 127 -15.32 10.96 -3.42
N SER A 128 -14.26 10.44 -2.79
CA SER A 128 -12.99 11.14 -2.65
C SER A 128 -12.39 11.46 -4.02
N ALA A 129 -11.74 12.61 -4.15
CA ALA A 129 -11.21 13.13 -5.41
C ALA A 129 -9.93 12.38 -5.87
N MET A 130 -10.02 11.07 -6.09
CA MET A 130 -8.91 10.19 -6.51
C MET A 130 -8.48 10.39 -7.96
N ASN A 131 -9.12 11.30 -8.70
CA ASN A 131 -8.70 11.74 -10.03
C ASN A 131 -7.42 12.58 -9.98
N VAL A 132 -7.05 13.11 -8.81
CA VAL A 132 -5.77 13.75 -8.54
C VAL A 132 -5.03 12.98 -7.44
N PRO A 133 -3.68 12.95 -7.46
CA PRO A 133 -2.91 12.38 -6.36
C PRO A 133 -3.29 13.02 -5.03
N GLN A 134 -3.64 12.20 -4.05
CA GLN A 134 -3.83 12.63 -2.67
C GLN A 134 -2.45 12.88 -2.07
N THR A 135 -2.21 14.05 -1.51
CA THR A 135 -0.89 14.44 -1.00
C THR A 135 -1.00 14.75 0.49
N ILE A 136 -0.02 14.34 1.27
CA ILE A 136 0.07 14.64 2.70
C ILE A 136 1.42 15.28 2.96
N GLY A 137 1.39 16.58 3.27
CA GLY A 137 2.58 17.40 3.44
C GLY A 137 3.49 17.36 2.20
N TYR A 138 4.80 17.30 2.44
CA TYR A 138 5.81 17.38 1.37
C TYR A 138 6.35 16.03 0.87
N GLY A 139 5.92 14.91 1.45
CA GLY A 139 6.63 13.65 1.31
C GLY A 139 5.77 12.42 1.10
N GLU A 140 4.45 12.51 1.21
CA GLU A 140 3.58 11.34 1.12
C GLU A 140 2.47 11.54 0.10
N THR A 141 2.25 10.55 -0.77
CA THR A 141 1.23 10.61 -1.80
C THR A 141 0.53 9.27 -2.00
N LEU A 142 -0.73 9.31 -2.43
CA LEU A 142 -1.50 8.18 -2.93
C LEU A 142 -2.14 8.56 -4.27
N GLU A 143 -1.84 7.79 -5.31
CA GLU A 143 -2.38 8.00 -6.66
C GLU A 143 -2.87 6.69 -7.28
N ILE A 144 -3.63 6.81 -8.37
CA ILE A 144 -4.02 5.67 -9.19
C ILE A 144 -3.18 5.65 -10.46
N ILE A 145 -2.46 4.56 -10.69
CA ILE A 145 -1.62 4.34 -11.88
C ILE A 145 -2.24 3.28 -12.79
N GLY A 146 -1.82 3.23 -14.05
CA GLY A 146 -2.21 2.14 -14.97
C GLY A 146 -3.67 2.18 -15.43
N ILE A 147 -4.34 3.33 -15.33
CA ILE A 147 -5.72 3.53 -15.80
C ILE A 147 -5.84 3.09 -17.27
N GLY A 148 -6.91 2.35 -17.58
CA GLY A 148 -7.18 1.80 -18.92
C GLY A 148 -6.42 0.50 -19.27
N THR A 149 -5.52 0.02 -18.41
CA THR A 149 -4.80 -1.25 -18.60
C THR A 149 -4.91 -2.16 -17.38
N ASN A 150 -4.20 -1.84 -16.31
CA ASN A 150 -4.21 -2.58 -15.05
C ASN A 150 -4.15 -1.56 -13.89
N PRO A 151 -5.28 -0.93 -13.53
CA PRO A 151 -5.27 0.17 -12.58
C PRO A 151 -4.90 -0.32 -11.18
N LYS A 152 -4.05 0.44 -10.48
CA LYS A 152 -3.56 0.13 -9.12
C LYS A 152 -3.45 1.40 -8.29
N PHE A 153 -3.57 1.24 -6.98
CA PHE A 153 -3.10 2.25 -6.04
C PHE A 153 -1.57 2.25 -6.01
N LYS A 154 -0.99 3.45 -5.91
CA LYS A 154 0.44 3.65 -5.67
C LYS A 154 0.58 4.63 -4.52
N TRP A 155 1.06 4.12 -3.40
CA TRP A 155 1.43 4.90 -2.23
C TRP A 155 2.93 5.15 -2.25
N VAL A 156 3.33 6.39 -1.99
CA VAL A 156 4.74 6.81 -1.89
C VAL A 156 4.93 7.58 -0.61
N LYS A 157 6.01 7.30 0.13
CA LYS A 157 6.42 8.09 1.29
C LYS A 157 7.92 8.30 1.31
N ASP A 158 8.33 9.56 1.43
CA ASP A 158 9.69 9.98 1.66
C ASP A 158 9.97 10.02 3.16
N VAL A 159 10.83 9.12 3.64
CA VAL A 159 11.23 9.02 5.05
C VAL A 159 12.66 9.57 5.20
N PRO A 160 12.85 10.68 5.93
CA PRO A 160 14.18 11.17 6.28
C PRO A 160 15.01 10.10 6.98
N LEU A 161 16.30 9.98 6.65
CA LEU A 161 17.17 8.99 7.30
C LEU A 161 17.36 9.25 8.81
N THR A 162 17.02 10.45 9.28
CA THR A 162 16.98 10.79 10.71
C THR A 162 15.86 10.10 11.48
N GLU A 163 14.86 9.54 10.80
CA GLU A 163 13.78 8.75 11.43
C GLU A 163 14.16 7.28 11.62
N PHE A 164 15.34 6.86 11.14
CA PHE A 164 15.83 5.51 11.36
C PHE A 164 16.41 5.38 12.78
N ASP A 165 16.35 4.16 13.32
CA ASP A 165 16.69 3.84 14.71
C ASP A 165 18.17 4.04 15.07
N ALA A 166 19.04 4.20 14.08
CA ALA A 166 20.47 4.41 14.26
C ALA A 166 21.02 5.41 13.23
N PRO A 167 21.96 6.29 13.63
CA PRO A 167 22.67 7.14 12.68
C PRO A 167 23.51 6.27 11.75
N ILE A 168 23.41 6.54 10.45
CA ILE A 168 24.18 5.84 9.42
C ILE A 168 25.47 6.63 9.18
N PRO A 169 26.65 6.02 9.35
CA PRO A 169 27.91 6.71 9.07
C PRO A 169 27.98 7.18 7.61
N PRO A 170 28.45 8.42 7.33
CA PRO A 170 28.52 8.95 5.97
C PRO A 170 29.27 8.04 4.98
N GLU A 171 30.33 7.39 5.43
CA GLU A 171 31.15 6.45 4.65
C GLU A 171 30.37 5.22 4.18
N CYS A 172 29.29 4.83 4.85
CA CYS A 172 28.46 3.71 4.43
C CYS A 172 27.67 4.02 3.15
N PHE A 173 27.45 5.30 2.81
CA PHE A 173 26.78 5.67 1.56
C PHE A 173 27.69 5.64 0.34
N ASP A 174 29.01 5.60 0.55
CA ASP A 174 29.99 5.37 -0.53
C ASP A 174 30.15 3.88 -0.84
N ASP A 175 29.57 3.00 -0.02
CA ASP A 175 29.58 1.55 -0.23
C ASP A 175 28.62 1.16 -1.37
N PRO A 176 29.11 0.58 -2.48
CA PRO A 176 28.27 0.22 -3.62
C PRO A 176 27.29 -0.92 -3.32
N THR A 177 27.44 -1.60 -2.18
CA THR A 177 26.56 -2.69 -1.73
C THR A 177 25.43 -2.20 -0.84
N ILE A 178 25.38 -0.90 -0.51
CA ILE A 178 24.30 -0.33 0.28
C ILE A 178 22.96 -0.61 -0.40
N GLN A 179 22.10 -1.30 0.33
CA GLN A 179 20.78 -1.68 -0.13
C GLN A 179 19.83 -1.53 1.03
N SER A 180 18.57 -1.24 0.73
CA SER A 180 17.54 -1.34 1.74
C SER A 180 16.45 -2.30 1.31
N HIS A 181 15.75 -2.80 2.33
CA HIS A 181 14.87 -3.92 2.22
C HIS A 181 13.57 -3.62 2.97
N LEU A 182 12.56 -3.27 2.17
CA LEU A 182 11.23 -2.93 2.62
C LEU A 182 10.40 -4.20 2.86
N LEU A 183 9.92 -4.37 4.08
CA LEU A 183 9.07 -5.47 4.52
C LEU A 183 7.74 -4.90 5.03
N ILE A 184 6.64 -5.55 4.66
CA ILE A 184 5.34 -5.34 5.31
C ILE A 184 5.06 -6.53 6.21
N LYS A 185 4.91 -6.26 7.50
CA LYS A 185 4.73 -7.30 8.52
C LYS A 185 3.27 -7.67 8.75
N ALA A 186 2.39 -6.68 8.69
CA ALA A 186 0.97 -6.83 8.94
C ALA A 186 0.18 -5.85 8.09
N ILE A 187 -1.07 -6.22 7.81
CA ILE A 187 -2.05 -5.40 7.10
C ILE A 187 -3.31 -5.38 7.97
N LYS A 188 -3.79 -4.19 8.29
CA LYS A 188 -4.99 -3.97 9.10
C LYS A 188 -5.96 -3.07 8.33
N PRO A 189 -7.01 -3.64 7.72
CA PRO A 189 -8.08 -2.87 7.13
C PRO A 189 -9.05 -2.39 8.22
N GLU A 190 -9.52 -1.15 8.08
CA GLU A 190 -10.61 -0.58 8.88
C GLU A 190 -11.65 -0.01 7.91
N TYR A 191 -12.91 -0.36 8.10
CA TYR A 191 -13.97 0.08 7.20
C TYR A 191 -15.23 0.46 7.98
N ASP A 192 -16.05 1.28 7.35
CA ASP A 192 -17.41 1.58 7.79
C ASP A 192 -18.36 1.53 6.61
N ILE A 193 -19.57 1.03 6.83
CA ILE A 193 -20.63 0.97 5.83
C ILE A 193 -21.66 2.02 6.20
N LEU A 194 -21.80 3.02 5.34
CA LEU A 194 -22.76 4.09 5.53
C LEU A 194 -24.09 3.71 4.84
N ASN A 195 -24.96 4.70 4.64
CA ASN A 195 -26.25 4.49 4.01
C ASN A 195 -26.14 4.57 2.47
N ASP A 196 -27.20 5.07 1.85
CA ASP A 196 -27.24 5.31 0.41
C ASP A 196 -26.18 6.33 -0.01
N CYS A 197 -25.46 5.98 -1.07
CA CYS A 197 -24.53 6.87 -1.76
C CYS A 197 -25.26 8.15 -2.18
N PRO A 198 -24.69 9.34 -1.90
CA PRO A 198 -25.32 10.62 -2.26
C PRO A 198 -25.35 10.87 -3.77
N TYR A 199 -24.60 10.10 -4.56
CA TYR A 199 -24.51 10.24 -6.00
C TYR A 199 -25.45 9.28 -6.73
N THR A 200 -26.18 9.81 -7.72
CA THR A 200 -27.07 9.05 -8.61
C THR A 200 -26.42 8.71 -9.96
N THR A 201 -25.15 9.09 -10.18
CA THR A 201 -24.33 8.79 -11.38
C THR A 201 -22.90 8.44 -10.98
N HIS A 202 -22.23 7.47 -11.65
CA HIS A 202 -20.79 7.23 -11.42
C HIS A 202 -20.00 8.40 -12.03
N ALA A 203 -19.54 9.34 -11.21
CA ALA A 203 -18.55 10.29 -11.65
C ALA A 203 -17.18 9.59 -11.70
N VAL A 204 -16.71 9.19 -12.88
CA VAL A 204 -15.31 8.72 -13.04
C VAL A 204 -14.69 9.34 -14.29
N GLY A 205 -13.99 10.47 -14.18
CA GLY A 205 -13.05 10.91 -15.22
C GLY A 205 -11.85 9.94 -15.25
N HIS A 206 -11.28 9.55 -16.39
CA HIS A 206 -10.92 10.36 -17.56
C HIS A 206 -10.74 9.48 -18.82
N SER A 207 -10.91 10.07 -20.00
CA SER A 207 -10.53 9.49 -21.30
C SER A 207 -9.04 9.71 -21.59
N SER A 208 -8.43 8.86 -22.40
CA SER A 208 -7.00 8.94 -22.75
C SER A 208 -6.62 10.15 -23.62
N THR A 209 -7.54 11.09 -23.89
CA THR A 209 -7.36 12.16 -24.89
C THR A 209 -7.52 13.60 -24.40
N GLY A 210 -7.62 13.84 -23.09
CA GLY A 210 -7.51 15.20 -22.54
C GLY A 210 -8.79 15.78 -21.93
N GLU A 211 -8.57 16.33 -20.73
CA GLU A 211 -9.31 17.29 -19.91
C GLU A 211 -10.83 17.43 -20.03
N THR A 212 -11.59 16.34 -20.01
CA THR A 212 -13.03 16.42 -19.67
C THR A 212 -13.47 15.25 -18.78
N TRP A 213 -14.37 15.55 -17.84
CA TRP A 213 -15.06 14.56 -17.02
C TRP A 213 -15.91 13.67 -17.93
N GLU A 214 -15.41 12.51 -18.34
CA GLU A 214 -16.30 11.50 -18.93
C GLU A 214 -17.09 10.84 -17.80
N LEU A 215 -18.42 10.82 -17.92
CA LEU A 215 -19.27 9.97 -17.10
C LEU A 215 -18.95 8.51 -17.45
N ASN A 216 -18.25 7.81 -16.56
CA ASN A 216 -18.07 6.36 -16.65
C ASN A 216 -19.34 5.67 -16.12
N GLY A 217 -20.46 5.92 -16.78
CA GLY A 217 -21.75 5.31 -16.47
C GLY A 217 -22.64 6.08 -15.49
N ILE A 218 -23.92 5.70 -15.50
CA ILE A 218 -24.95 6.15 -14.55
C ILE A 218 -24.92 5.11 -13.42
N HIS A 219 -25.02 5.52 -12.14
CA HIS A 219 -25.22 4.54 -11.07
C HIS A 219 -26.41 3.71 -11.48
N ALA A 220 -26.29 2.40 -11.37
CA ALA A 220 -27.41 1.56 -11.72
C ALA A 220 -28.66 2.10 -10.98
N PRO A 221 -29.81 2.25 -11.66
CA PRO A 221 -30.94 3.11 -11.26
C PRO A 221 -31.47 2.89 -9.84
N GLN A 222 -31.10 1.78 -9.22
CA GLN A 222 -31.34 1.39 -7.85
C GLN A 222 -30.46 2.07 -6.77
N GLY A 223 -29.44 2.82 -7.15
CA GLY A 223 -28.49 3.47 -6.24
C GLY A 223 -27.34 2.58 -5.78
N ALA A 224 -26.54 3.10 -4.86
CA ALA A 224 -25.31 2.48 -4.36
C ALA A 224 -25.23 2.60 -2.83
N THR A 225 -24.38 1.78 -2.20
CA THR A 225 -24.04 1.86 -0.77
C THR A 225 -22.72 2.61 -0.63
N GLU A 226 -22.65 3.58 0.28
CA GLU A 226 -21.41 4.30 0.58
C GLU A 226 -20.55 3.52 1.59
N VAL A 227 -19.23 3.53 1.35
CA VAL A 227 -18.25 2.79 2.13
C VAL A 227 -17.03 3.67 2.43
N LEU A 228 -16.57 3.60 3.67
CA LEU A 228 -15.31 4.17 4.14
C LEU A 228 -14.28 3.05 4.25
N LEU A 229 -13.06 3.28 3.76
CA LEU A 229 -11.98 2.31 3.93
C LEU A 229 -10.64 2.97 4.20
N SER A 230 -9.98 2.51 5.26
CA SER A 230 -8.58 2.74 5.56
C SER A 230 -7.83 1.42 5.52
N ILE A 231 -6.59 1.44 5.01
CA ILE A 231 -5.68 0.31 5.08
C ILE A 231 -4.40 0.78 5.76
N PHE A 232 -4.11 0.16 6.91
CA PHE A 232 -2.89 0.36 7.66
C PHE A 232 -1.95 -0.82 7.43
N VAL A 233 -0.65 -0.55 7.38
CA VAL A 233 0.39 -1.57 7.23
C VAL A 233 1.55 -1.31 8.19
N ASP A 234 2.06 -2.38 8.77
CA ASP A 234 3.28 -2.33 9.58
C ASP A 234 4.49 -2.40 8.66
N VAL A 235 5.11 -1.25 8.41
CA VAL A 235 6.30 -1.12 7.57
C VAL A 235 7.55 -1.39 8.38
N LEU A 236 8.48 -2.17 7.83
CA LEU A 236 9.85 -2.27 8.30
C LEU A 236 10.80 -2.11 7.11
N ASP A 237 11.48 -0.98 7.04
CA ASP A 237 12.58 -0.76 6.10
C ASP A 237 13.91 -1.00 6.80
N LYS A 238 14.79 -1.78 6.18
CA LYS A 238 16.11 -2.13 6.73
C LYS A 238 17.20 -1.69 5.77
N LEU A 239 17.98 -0.70 6.16
CA LEU A 239 19.17 -0.31 5.41
C LEU A 239 20.36 -1.15 5.85
N GLY A 240 21.10 -1.71 4.90
CA GLY A 240 22.27 -2.53 5.18
C GLY A 240 23.28 -2.54 4.04
N VAL A 241 24.48 -3.00 4.36
CA VAL A 241 25.57 -3.22 3.40
C VAL A 241 25.96 -4.69 3.45
N ASP A 242 26.53 -5.19 2.35
CA ASP A 242 27.07 -6.54 2.33
C ASP A 242 28.33 -6.61 3.19
N GLN A 243 28.46 -7.70 3.92
CA GLN A 243 29.59 -7.94 4.79
C GLN A 243 29.96 -9.42 4.78
N ASP A 244 31.24 -9.69 4.60
CA ASP A 244 31.81 -11.02 4.72
C ASP A 244 32.23 -11.27 6.17
N ILE A 245 31.81 -12.41 6.72
CA ILE A 245 32.25 -12.89 8.02
C ILE A 245 33.05 -14.16 7.78
N LEU A 246 34.36 -14.06 8.02
CA LEU A 246 35.28 -15.19 7.98
C LEU A 246 35.39 -15.82 9.36
N ILE A 247 35.01 -17.09 9.45
CA ILE A 247 35.16 -17.88 10.68
C ILE A 247 36.20 -18.98 10.40
N GLU A 248 37.29 -18.96 11.14
CA GLU A 248 38.28 -20.02 11.14
C GLU A 248 38.03 -20.95 12.33
N GLY A 249 37.86 -22.25 12.06
CA GLY A 249 37.63 -23.25 13.09
C GLY A 249 38.19 -24.61 12.73
N ILE A 250 38.36 -25.46 13.75
CA ILE A 250 38.68 -26.88 13.58
C ILE A 250 37.36 -27.65 13.74
N PRO A 251 36.78 -28.19 12.67
CA PRO A 251 35.58 -29.02 12.77
C PRO A 251 35.84 -30.21 13.68
N LEU A 252 34.87 -30.52 14.53
CA LEU A 252 34.83 -31.81 15.22
C LEU A 252 34.23 -32.81 14.24
N ASP A 253 35.09 -33.56 13.57
CA ASP A 253 34.66 -34.75 12.84
C ASP A 253 34.17 -35.79 13.87
N CYS A 254 32.90 -36.17 13.80
CA CYS A 254 32.29 -37.24 14.57
C CYS A 254 31.83 -38.37 13.66
#